data_AF-A0ABD0VHQ2-F1
#
_entry.id   AF-A0ABD0VHQ2-F1
#
_cell.length_a   1.000
_cell.length_b   1.000
_cell.length_c   1.000
_cell.angle_alpha   90.00
_cell.angle_beta   90.00
_cell.angle_gamma   90.00
#
_symmetry.space_group_name_H-M   'P 1'
#
loop_
_entity.id
_entity.type
_entity.pdbx_description
1 polymer ?
#
loop_
_entity_poly.entity_id
_entity_poly.type
_entity_poly.pdbx_seq_one_letter_code
_entity_poly.pdbx_strand_id
1 'polypeptide(L)'
;MPRNLKPRKPLAAAMEPPEPYPDLPFPTAEQCRSVRDDLLAFQGFPKEFERYRRPATIAAKPPLSSDESVIDGLVSILLSQNTTEANSRRAFASLKSAFPTWEEVLNAETRSVEKAIRCGGLATTKAARIKNIMRGVMERRGEICLDYLRGLSVAEVKTELSQFKGIGPKTVACVLMFYLQQEDFPVDTHVFRITKSIGWVPMKADREKAYLHLNKRIPNDLKFDLNCLLVTHGKICHRCANKGVDQPTRDVNAL
;
A
#
# COMPACT_ATOMS: atom_id res chain seq x y z
N MET A 1 -20.07 -2.75 32.12
CA MET A 1 -21.22 -2.47 31.22
C MET A 1 -20.70 -2.30 29.81
N PRO A 2 -21.21 -3.04 28.81
CA PRO A 2 -20.79 -2.84 27.43
C PRO A 2 -21.31 -1.47 26.96
N ARG A 3 -20.41 -0.60 26.51
CA ARG A 3 -20.81 0.69 25.93
C ARG A 3 -21.46 0.40 24.59
N ASN A 4 -22.74 0.76 24.48
CA ASN A 4 -23.53 0.69 23.26
C ASN A 4 -22.80 1.48 22.14
N LEU A 5 -22.15 0.78 21.22
CA LEU A 5 -21.65 1.35 19.98
C LEU A 5 -22.89 1.79 19.18
N LYS A 6 -23.14 3.10 19.10
CA LYS A 6 -24.25 3.63 18.30
C LYS A 6 -24.15 3.07 16.87
N PRO A 7 -25.25 2.60 16.27
CA PRO A 7 -25.25 2.18 14.87
C PRO A 7 -24.82 3.38 14.01
N ARG A 8 -23.71 3.23 13.28
CA ARG A 8 -23.24 4.26 12.34
C ARG A 8 -24.26 4.34 11.19
N LYS A 9 -24.67 5.56 10.84
CA LYS A 9 -25.43 5.82 9.59
C LYS A 9 -24.65 5.22 8.42
N PRO A 10 -25.32 4.62 7.42
CA PRO A 10 -24.66 4.24 6.18
C PRO A 10 -23.97 5.47 5.60
N LEU A 11 -22.67 5.36 5.34
CA LEU A 11 -21.97 6.38 4.57
C LEU A 11 -22.59 6.37 3.17
N ALA A 12 -23.10 7.50 2.69
CA ALA A 12 -23.56 7.60 1.30
C ALA A 12 -22.45 7.08 0.40
N ALA A 13 -22.78 6.21 -0.56
CA ALA A 13 -21.82 5.65 -1.49
C ALA A 13 -20.97 6.79 -2.08
N ALA A 14 -19.69 6.84 -1.73
CA ALA A 14 -18.81 7.88 -2.23
C ALA A 14 -18.77 7.74 -3.75
N MET A 15 -19.22 8.76 -4.47
CA MET A 15 -19.12 8.78 -5.93
C MET A 15 -17.65 8.58 -6.31
N GLU A 16 -17.39 7.61 -7.20
CA GLU A 16 -16.04 7.43 -7.72
C GLU A 16 -15.57 8.73 -8.39
N PRO A 17 -14.34 9.18 -8.08
CA PRO A 17 -13.81 10.39 -8.71
C PRO A 17 -13.76 10.21 -10.23
N PRO A 18 -13.94 11.31 -11.01
CA PRO A 18 -13.94 11.24 -12.46
C PRO A 18 -12.61 10.73 -13.00
N GLU A 19 -12.65 10.02 -14.13
CA GLU A 19 -11.46 9.57 -14.86
C GLU A 19 -10.63 10.80 -15.29
N PRO A 20 -9.40 10.97 -14.78
CA PRO A 20 -8.60 12.16 -15.09
C PRO A 20 -8.10 12.21 -16.55
N TYR A 21 -8.02 11.08 -17.25
CA TYR A 21 -7.54 10.99 -18.63
C TYR A 21 -8.53 10.21 -19.52
N PRO A 22 -9.69 10.79 -19.85
CA PRO A 22 -10.74 10.11 -20.61
C PRO A 22 -10.26 9.70 -22.02
N ASP A 23 -9.41 10.51 -22.64
CA ASP A 23 -8.91 10.29 -24.00
C ASP A 23 -7.68 9.36 -24.06
N LEU A 24 -7.16 8.91 -22.91
CA LEU A 24 -6.02 8.00 -22.87
C LEU A 24 -6.53 6.55 -22.68
N PRO A 25 -6.51 5.69 -23.71
CA PRO A 25 -7.08 4.34 -23.64
C PRO A 25 -6.18 3.32 -22.93
N PHE A 26 -4.99 3.73 -22.48
CA PHE A 26 -3.96 2.86 -21.92
C PHE A 26 -3.96 2.89 -20.38
N PRO A 27 -3.39 1.87 -19.71
CA PRO A 27 -3.07 0.58 -20.28
C PRO A 27 -4.32 -0.20 -20.69
N THR A 28 -4.21 -1.00 -21.75
CA THR A 28 -5.20 -2.03 -22.04
C THR A 28 -5.00 -3.24 -21.13
N ALA A 29 -6.02 -4.08 -20.98
CA ALA A 29 -5.91 -5.32 -20.21
C ALA A 29 -4.84 -6.27 -20.79
N GLU A 30 -4.65 -6.26 -22.11
CA GLU A 30 -3.61 -7.04 -22.80
C GLU A 30 -2.21 -6.53 -22.48
N GLN A 31 -2.00 -5.21 -22.51
CA GLN A 31 -0.73 -4.59 -22.09
C GLN A 31 -0.42 -4.90 -20.62
N CYS A 32 -1.43 -4.87 -19.74
CA CYS A 32 -1.27 -5.23 -18.34
C CYS A 32 -0.78 -6.69 -18.19
N ARG A 33 -1.37 -7.63 -18.94
CA ARG A 33 -0.95 -9.04 -18.94
C ARG A 33 0.45 -9.21 -19.49
N SER A 34 0.75 -8.64 -20.64
CA SER A 34 2.08 -8.71 -21.26
C SER A 34 3.16 -8.21 -20.29
N VAL A 35 3.00 -7.00 -19.73
CA VAL A 35 3.99 -6.44 -18.79
C VAL A 35 4.12 -7.29 -17.53
N ARG A 36 3.01 -7.82 -16.98
CA ARG A 36 3.06 -8.75 -15.85
C ARG A 36 3.87 -10.00 -16.21
N ASP A 37 3.59 -10.61 -17.35
CA ASP A 37 4.18 -11.89 -17.77
C ASP A 37 5.67 -11.71 -18.11
N ASP A 38 6.04 -10.62 -18.77
CA ASP A 38 7.44 -10.27 -19.08
C ASP A 38 8.25 -10.04 -17.79
N LEU A 39 7.70 -9.27 -16.84
CA LEU A 39 8.36 -9.04 -15.55
C LEU A 39 8.46 -10.34 -14.75
N LEU A 40 7.43 -11.18 -14.77
CA LEU A 40 7.43 -12.46 -14.09
C LEU A 40 8.49 -13.40 -14.68
N ALA A 41 8.62 -13.46 -16.01
CA ALA A 41 9.64 -14.24 -16.69
C ALA A 41 11.05 -13.70 -16.39
N PHE A 42 11.22 -12.39 -16.31
CA PHE A 42 12.51 -11.74 -16.09
C PHE A 42 13.05 -11.92 -14.67
N GLN A 43 12.21 -11.72 -13.65
CA GLN A 43 12.67 -11.66 -12.24
C GLN A 43 12.01 -12.70 -11.32
N GLY A 44 11.06 -13.48 -11.82
CA GLY A 44 10.19 -14.30 -10.99
C GLY A 44 9.19 -13.46 -10.17
N PHE A 45 8.33 -14.13 -9.41
CA PHE A 45 7.48 -13.42 -8.46
C PHE A 45 8.29 -13.06 -7.21
N PRO A 46 8.21 -11.82 -6.68
CA PRO A 46 9.07 -11.42 -5.57
C PRO A 46 8.65 -12.12 -4.27
N LYS A 47 9.61 -12.84 -3.66
CA LYS A 47 9.37 -13.68 -2.46
C LYS A 47 8.79 -12.90 -1.29
N GLU A 48 9.14 -11.63 -1.15
CA GLU A 48 8.63 -10.75 -0.09
C GLU A 48 7.11 -10.54 -0.14
N PHE A 49 6.49 -10.70 -1.32
CA PHE A 49 5.05 -10.50 -1.51
C PHE A 49 4.26 -11.81 -1.53
N GLU A 50 4.92 -12.97 -1.58
CA GLU A 50 4.26 -14.29 -1.69
C GLU A 50 3.21 -14.53 -0.59
N ARG A 51 3.46 -14.01 0.62
CA ARG A 51 2.53 -14.15 1.74
C ARG A 51 1.16 -13.51 1.49
N TYR A 52 1.13 -12.42 0.73
CA TYR A 52 -0.09 -11.68 0.40
C TYR A 52 -0.73 -12.14 -0.91
N ARG A 53 -0.01 -12.91 -1.74
CA ARG A 53 -0.49 -13.35 -3.05
C ARG A 53 -1.59 -14.39 -2.87
N ARG A 54 -2.75 -14.13 -3.48
CA ARG A 54 -3.83 -15.13 -3.57
C ARG A 54 -3.47 -16.18 -4.62
N PRO A 55 -3.61 -17.49 -4.33
CA PRO A 55 -3.47 -18.53 -5.34
C PRO A 55 -4.52 -18.35 -6.44
N ALA A 56 -4.14 -18.54 -7.69
CA ALA A 56 -5.04 -18.39 -8.85
C ALA A 56 -6.17 -19.44 -8.91
N THR A 57 -6.05 -20.55 -8.16
CA THR A 57 -6.88 -21.76 -8.33
C THR A 57 -7.84 -22.05 -7.18
N ILE A 58 -7.91 -21.23 -6.12
CA ILE A 58 -8.78 -21.51 -4.98
C ILE A 58 -9.61 -20.27 -4.64
N ALA A 59 -10.93 -20.41 -4.78
CA ALA A 59 -11.88 -19.60 -4.05
C ALA A 59 -11.54 -19.71 -2.56
N ALA A 60 -11.09 -18.60 -1.97
CA ALA A 60 -10.72 -18.45 -0.57
C ALA A 60 -9.49 -19.25 -0.11
N LYS A 61 -8.29 -18.69 -0.31
CA LYS A 61 -7.33 -18.72 0.80
C LYS A 61 -8.01 -18.02 1.98
N PRO A 62 -7.90 -18.51 3.23
CA PRO A 62 -8.27 -17.71 4.39
C PRO A 62 -7.58 -16.34 4.27
N PRO A 63 -8.14 -15.26 4.85
CA PRO A 63 -7.40 -14.02 4.99
C PRO A 63 -6.00 -14.31 5.56
N LEU A 64 -5.03 -13.42 5.31
CA LEU A 64 -3.75 -13.39 6.02
C LEU A 64 -3.90 -14.03 7.39
N SER A 65 -3.04 -15.01 7.71
CA SER A 65 -3.11 -15.81 8.95
C SER A 65 -3.69 -14.96 10.08
N SER A 66 -4.71 -15.47 10.78
CA SER A 66 -5.51 -14.76 11.80
C SER A 66 -4.72 -13.97 12.84
N ASP A 67 -3.41 -14.16 12.89
CA ASP A 67 -2.45 -13.53 13.78
C ASP A 67 -1.97 -12.13 13.29
N GLU A 68 -2.13 -11.76 12.01
CA GLU A 68 -1.72 -10.42 11.52
C GLU A 68 -2.92 -9.47 11.43
N SER A 69 -3.08 -8.66 12.50
CA SER A 69 -4.12 -7.63 12.58
C SER A 69 -3.96 -6.54 11.50
N VAL A 70 -5.06 -5.87 11.13
CA VAL A 70 -4.98 -4.73 10.18
C VAL A 70 -4.08 -3.59 10.71
N ILE A 71 -3.99 -3.42 12.04
CA ILE A 71 -3.14 -2.39 12.64
C ILE A 71 -1.65 -2.75 12.57
N ASP A 72 -1.31 -4.04 12.73
CA ASP A 72 0.04 -4.55 12.46
C ASP A 72 0.45 -4.27 11.02
N GLY A 73 -0.48 -4.45 10.09
CA GLY A 73 -0.24 -4.17 8.68
C GLY A 73 -0.03 -2.70 8.36
N LEU A 74 -0.84 -1.82 8.94
CA LEU A 74 -0.66 -0.38 8.81
C LEU A 74 0.71 0.07 9.34
N VAL A 75 1.12 -0.41 10.51
CA VAL A 75 2.44 -0.09 11.09
C VAL A 75 3.57 -0.66 10.22
N SER A 76 3.43 -1.88 9.70
CA SER A 76 4.38 -2.49 8.77
C SER A 76 4.59 -1.63 7.51
N ILE A 77 3.50 -1.11 6.92
CA ILE A 77 3.55 -0.21 5.75
C ILE A 77 4.22 1.12 6.09
N LEU A 78 4.03 1.67 7.30
CA LEU A 78 4.70 2.89 7.71
C LEU A 78 6.21 2.68 7.92
N LEU A 79 6.57 1.53 8.50
CA LEU A 79 7.96 1.16 8.73
C LEU A 79 8.72 0.89 7.43
N SER A 80 8.06 0.42 6.37
CA SER A 80 8.67 0.18 5.05
C SER A 80 8.97 1.44 4.23
N GLN A 81 8.46 2.60 4.64
CA GLN A 81 8.71 3.85 3.92
C GLN A 81 10.19 4.27 4.01
N ASN A 82 10.82 4.56 2.88
CA ASN A 82 12.20 5.06 2.78
C ASN A 82 13.23 4.16 3.51
N THR A 83 13.08 2.85 3.38
CA THR A 83 14.03 1.88 3.92
C THR A 83 13.99 0.59 3.10
N THR A 84 14.86 -0.37 3.43
CA THR A 84 14.86 -1.69 2.80
C THR A 84 13.86 -2.62 3.49
N GLU A 85 13.37 -3.63 2.77
CA GLU A 85 12.46 -4.64 3.35
C GLU A 85 13.09 -5.37 4.55
N ALA A 86 14.41 -5.64 4.49
CA ALA A 86 15.13 -6.23 5.62
C ALA A 86 15.09 -5.34 6.87
N ASN A 87 15.27 -4.02 6.68
CA ASN A 87 15.22 -3.06 7.78
C ASN A 87 13.80 -2.84 8.31
N SER A 88 12.78 -2.80 7.44
CA SER A 88 11.39 -2.63 7.85
C SER A 88 10.91 -3.82 8.69
N ARG A 89 11.19 -5.05 8.25
CA ARG A 89 10.88 -6.28 8.99
C ARG A 89 11.60 -6.34 10.34
N ARG A 90 12.89 -6.00 10.36
CA ARG A 90 13.67 -5.93 11.60
C ARG A 90 13.12 -4.88 12.56
N ALA A 91 12.71 -3.71 12.05
CA ALA A 91 12.12 -2.66 12.87
C ALA A 91 10.77 -3.08 13.46
N PHE A 92 9.91 -3.75 12.67
CA PHE A 92 8.63 -4.25 13.16
C PHE A 92 8.81 -5.34 14.24
N ALA A 93 9.69 -6.32 13.99
CA ALA A 93 10.00 -7.36 14.96
C ALA A 93 10.59 -6.79 16.27
N SER A 94 11.51 -5.84 16.16
CA SER A 94 12.09 -5.13 17.31
C SER A 94 11.03 -4.35 18.10
N LEU A 95 10.10 -3.68 17.41
CA LEU A 95 8.98 -2.96 18.05
C LEU A 95 8.08 -3.92 18.83
N LYS A 96 7.65 -5.03 18.22
CA LYS A 96 6.78 -6.03 18.86
C LYS A 96 7.48 -6.78 19.99
N SER A 97 8.79 -6.98 19.90
CA SER A 97 9.58 -7.57 20.99
C SER A 97 9.71 -6.62 22.18
N ALA A 98 9.82 -5.32 21.95
CA ALA A 98 9.92 -4.32 23.02
C ALA A 98 8.55 -3.95 23.61
N PHE A 99 7.50 -4.02 22.80
CA PHE A 99 6.13 -3.69 23.15
C PHE A 99 5.18 -4.74 22.53
N PRO A 100 4.88 -5.84 23.25
CA PRO A 100 4.01 -6.90 22.76
C PRO A 100 2.61 -6.41 22.36
N THR A 101 2.06 -5.41 23.06
CA THR A 101 0.74 -4.83 22.76
C THR A 101 0.81 -3.42 22.18
N TRP A 102 -0.22 -3.00 21.44
CA TRP A 102 -0.28 -1.63 20.90
C TRP A 102 -0.59 -0.59 21.98
N GLU A 103 -1.25 -1.00 23.06
CA GLU A 103 -1.47 -0.23 24.28
C GLU A 103 -0.13 0.14 24.93
N GLU A 104 0.82 -0.80 24.99
CA GLU A 104 2.17 -0.51 25.46
C GLU A 104 2.89 0.49 24.55
N VAL A 105 2.73 0.40 23.23
CA VAL A 105 3.29 1.40 22.29
C VAL A 105 2.67 2.79 22.53
N LEU A 106 1.36 2.86 22.80
CA LEU A 106 0.68 4.11 23.12
C LEU A 106 1.20 4.73 24.42
N ASN A 107 1.40 3.91 25.46
CA ASN A 107 1.80 4.33 26.80
C ASN A 107 3.31 4.60 26.94
N ALA A 108 4.16 3.94 26.15
CA ALA A 108 5.61 4.11 26.20
C ALA A 108 6.06 5.52 25.82
N GLU A 109 7.20 5.99 26.30
CA GLU A 109 7.78 7.24 25.80
C GLU A 109 8.07 7.16 24.29
N THR A 110 7.81 8.26 23.55
CA THR A 110 8.07 8.30 22.09
C THR A 110 9.52 7.94 21.76
N ARG A 111 10.47 8.35 22.62
CA ARG A 111 11.90 8.05 22.47
C ARG A 111 12.20 6.56 22.58
N SER A 112 11.46 5.81 23.40
CA SER A 112 11.61 4.36 23.52
C SER A 112 11.11 3.64 22.27
N VAL A 113 9.97 4.08 21.71
CA VAL A 113 9.46 3.60 20.41
C VAL A 113 10.46 3.91 19.29
N GLU A 114 10.99 5.14 19.26
CA GLU A 114 12.02 5.54 18.29
C GLU A 114 13.27 4.65 18.37
N LYS A 115 13.76 4.37 19.58
CA LYS A 115 14.91 3.48 19.80
C LYS A 115 14.63 2.08 19.25
N ALA A 116 13.43 1.53 19.50
CA ALA A 116 13.04 0.20 19.04
C ALA A 116 13.03 0.09 17.49
N ILE A 117 12.62 1.14 16.79
CA ILE A 117 12.50 1.14 15.32
C ILE A 117 13.68 1.81 14.60
N ARG A 118 14.75 2.17 15.33
CA ARG A 118 15.88 2.96 14.79
C ARG A 118 16.50 2.37 13.53
N CYS A 119 16.57 1.04 13.45
CA CYS A 119 17.12 0.32 12.30
C CYS A 119 16.31 0.51 11.00
N GLY A 120 15.05 0.94 11.11
CA GLY A 120 14.15 1.21 9.98
C GLY A 120 14.34 2.57 9.32
N GLY A 121 15.18 3.47 9.87
CA GLY A 121 15.38 4.82 9.37
C GLY A 121 14.17 5.75 9.58
N LEU A 122 14.41 7.07 9.59
CA LEU A 122 13.39 8.10 9.89
C LEU A 122 12.61 7.83 11.20
N ALA A 123 13.30 7.26 12.19
CA ALA A 123 12.68 6.68 13.38
C ALA A 123 11.89 7.70 14.21
N THR A 124 12.40 8.92 14.38
CA THR A 124 11.70 10.02 15.08
C THR A 124 10.33 10.30 14.45
N THR A 125 10.30 10.49 13.12
CA THR A 125 9.06 10.75 12.36
C THR A 125 8.12 9.54 12.37
N LYS A 126 8.64 8.32 12.19
CA LYS A 126 7.82 7.11 12.18
C LYS A 126 7.23 6.81 13.56
N ALA A 127 8.00 6.97 14.65
CA ALA A 127 7.53 6.77 16.01
C ALA A 127 6.39 7.75 16.35
N ALA A 128 6.56 9.04 16.05
CA ALA A 128 5.52 10.03 16.24
C ALA A 128 4.23 9.69 15.47
N ARG A 129 4.34 9.23 14.21
CA ARG A 129 3.19 8.81 13.40
C ARG A 129 2.49 7.57 13.97
N ILE A 130 3.25 6.54 14.34
CA ILE A 130 2.70 5.32 14.95
C ILE A 130 1.91 5.67 16.21
N LYS A 131 2.50 6.45 17.11
CA LYS A 131 1.82 6.89 18.34
C LYS A 131 0.55 7.71 18.07
N ASN A 132 0.58 8.61 17.08
CA ASN A 132 -0.60 9.39 16.69
C ASN A 132 -1.72 8.50 16.16
N ILE A 133 -1.40 7.43 15.42
CA ILE A 133 -2.38 6.46 14.95
C ILE A 133 -2.97 5.69 16.13
N MET A 134 -2.14 5.13 17.02
CA MET A 134 -2.62 4.40 18.20
C MET A 134 -3.57 5.26 19.03
N ARG A 135 -3.18 6.52 19.30
CA ARG A 135 -4.02 7.49 20.00
C ARG A 135 -5.33 7.76 19.27
N GLY A 136 -5.26 8.07 17.98
CA GLY A 136 -6.45 8.38 17.19
C GLY A 136 -7.41 7.20 17.04
N VAL A 137 -6.91 5.96 17.04
CA VAL A 137 -7.75 4.75 17.00
C VAL A 137 -8.41 4.57 18.36
N MET A 138 -7.64 4.64 19.45
CA MET A 138 -8.15 4.56 20.82
C MET A 138 -9.23 5.62 21.09
N GLU A 139 -8.99 6.89 20.74
CA GLU A 139 -9.95 7.99 20.95
C GLU A 139 -11.28 7.78 20.20
N ARG A 140 -11.24 7.19 19.00
CA ARG A 140 -12.43 6.99 18.16
C ARG A 140 -13.18 5.70 18.44
N ARG A 141 -12.47 4.64 18.87
CA ARG A 141 -13.01 3.27 18.95
C ARG A 141 -13.04 2.71 20.36
N GLY A 142 -12.26 3.28 21.28
CA GLY A 142 -12.12 2.77 22.65
C GLY A 142 -11.18 1.57 22.80
N GLU A 143 -10.62 1.06 21.70
CA GLU A 143 -9.65 -0.03 21.64
C GLU A 143 -8.73 0.16 20.43
N ILE A 144 -7.50 -0.35 20.49
CA ILE A 144 -6.51 -0.22 19.40
C ILE A 144 -6.66 -1.40 18.42
N CYS A 145 -7.80 -1.43 17.72
CA CYS A 145 -8.13 -2.45 16.74
C CYS A 145 -8.67 -1.83 15.44
N LEU A 146 -8.24 -2.37 14.30
CA LEU A 146 -8.71 -1.99 12.96
C LEU A 146 -9.29 -3.16 12.16
N ASP A 147 -9.47 -4.34 12.76
CA ASP A 147 -9.96 -5.52 12.02
C ASP A 147 -11.43 -5.38 11.56
N TYR A 148 -12.20 -4.47 12.16
CA TYR A 148 -13.54 -4.12 11.66
C TYR A 148 -13.52 -3.57 10.22
N LEU A 149 -12.37 -3.07 9.73
CA LEU A 149 -12.20 -2.62 8.35
C LEU A 149 -12.36 -3.76 7.34
N ARG A 150 -12.20 -5.03 7.75
CA ARG A 150 -12.35 -6.20 6.88
C ARG A 150 -13.79 -6.37 6.36
N GLY A 151 -14.77 -5.83 7.07
CA GLY A 151 -16.18 -5.87 6.67
C GLY A 151 -16.65 -4.63 5.90
N LEU A 152 -15.76 -3.67 5.61
CA LEU A 152 -16.10 -2.42 4.94
C LEU A 152 -15.79 -2.47 3.45
N SER A 153 -16.53 -1.67 2.67
CA SER A 153 -16.20 -1.42 1.27
C SER A 153 -14.90 -0.63 1.10
N VAL A 154 -14.30 -0.68 -0.08
CA VAL A 154 -13.09 0.10 -0.43
C VAL A 154 -13.26 1.59 -0.12
N ALA A 155 -14.41 2.17 -0.46
CA ALA A 155 -14.72 3.58 -0.22
C ALA A 155 -14.76 3.90 1.29
N GLU A 156 -15.45 3.06 2.08
CA GLU A 156 -15.53 3.24 3.53
C GLU A 156 -14.17 3.11 4.21
N VAL A 157 -13.32 2.17 3.79
CA VAL A 157 -11.94 2.04 4.29
C VAL A 157 -11.12 3.30 3.97
N LYS A 158 -11.25 3.83 2.75
CA LYS A 158 -10.61 5.10 2.35
C LYS A 158 -11.05 6.27 3.23
N THR A 159 -12.34 6.38 3.47
CA THR A 159 -12.89 7.42 4.36
C THR A 159 -12.45 7.24 5.81
N GLU A 160 -12.42 6.02 6.34
CA GLU A 160 -12.02 5.79 7.73
C GLU A 160 -10.51 6.06 7.92
N LEU A 161 -9.65 5.49 7.07
CA LEU A 161 -8.21 5.60 7.23
C LEU A 161 -7.66 7.00 6.91
N SER A 162 -8.34 7.78 6.06
CA SER A 162 -7.94 9.17 5.77
C SER A 162 -8.12 10.13 6.94
N GLN A 163 -8.89 9.76 7.97
CA GLN A 163 -9.08 10.58 9.18
C GLN A 163 -7.86 10.59 10.10
N PHE A 164 -6.91 9.67 9.91
CA PHE A 164 -5.71 9.58 10.75
C PHE A 164 -4.58 10.42 10.13
N LYS A 165 -4.18 11.47 10.86
CA LYS A 165 -3.08 12.35 10.47
C LYS A 165 -1.79 11.54 10.23
N GLY A 166 -1.24 11.66 9.02
CA GLY A 166 -0.03 10.94 8.60
C GLY A 166 -0.28 9.66 7.81
N ILE A 167 -1.54 9.26 7.62
CA ILE A 167 -1.94 8.23 6.65
C ILE A 167 -2.37 8.94 5.37
N GLY A 168 -1.56 8.81 4.31
CA GLY A 168 -1.89 9.33 2.98
C GLY A 168 -2.55 8.29 2.08
N PRO A 169 -3.10 8.69 0.92
CA PRO A 169 -3.83 7.80 -0.01
C PRO A 169 -3.05 6.55 -0.41
N LYS A 170 -1.73 6.66 -0.65
CA LYS A 170 -0.87 5.51 -0.96
C LYS A 170 -0.83 4.49 0.19
N THR A 171 -0.70 4.96 1.43
CA THR A 171 -0.70 4.08 2.60
C THR A 171 -2.02 3.33 2.71
N VAL A 172 -3.15 4.03 2.48
CA VAL A 172 -4.48 3.42 2.49
C VAL A 172 -4.60 2.36 1.40
N ALA A 173 -4.19 2.67 0.16
CA ALA A 173 -4.20 1.72 -0.94
C ALA A 173 -3.35 0.48 -0.62
N CYS A 174 -2.20 0.64 0.05
CA CYS A 174 -1.38 -0.50 0.49
C CYS A 174 -2.10 -1.34 1.55
N VAL A 175 -2.80 -0.74 2.52
CA VAL A 175 -3.59 -1.49 3.51
C VAL A 175 -4.70 -2.28 2.81
N LEU A 176 -5.41 -1.64 1.88
CA LEU A 176 -6.45 -2.27 1.06
C LEU A 176 -5.91 -3.48 0.31
N MET A 177 -4.84 -3.29 -0.48
CA MET A 177 -4.27 -4.35 -1.30
C MET A 177 -3.67 -5.48 -0.44
N PHE A 178 -2.77 -5.17 0.49
CA PHE A 178 -1.98 -6.20 1.17
C PHE A 178 -2.75 -6.85 2.34
N TYR A 179 -3.43 -6.06 3.17
CA TYR A 179 -3.97 -6.52 4.46
C TYR A 179 -5.48 -6.78 4.47
N LEU A 180 -6.23 -6.07 3.62
CA LEU A 180 -7.66 -6.29 3.42
C LEU A 180 -7.96 -7.11 2.17
N GLN A 181 -6.95 -7.37 1.34
CA GLN A 181 -7.05 -8.14 0.11
C GLN A 181 -8.17 -7.58 -0.81
N GLN A 182 -8.20 -6.25 -0.93
CA GLN A 182 -9.15 -5.52 -1.76
C GLN A 182 -8.46 -4.99 -3.01
N GLU A 183 -9.22 -4.82 -4.07
CA GLU A 183 -8.70 -4.52 -5.41
C GLU A 183 -8.40 -3.02 -5.59
N ASP A 184 -7.29 -2.60 -5.00
CA ASP A 184 -6.71 -1.26 -5.14
C ASP A 184 -5.33 -1.34 -5.84
N PHE A 185 -4.78 -0.22 -6.32
CA PHE A 185 -3.50 -0.17 -7.03
C PHE A 185 -2.60 0.96 -6.50
N PRO A 186 -1.80 0.71 -5.44
CA PRO A 186 -0.94 1.73 -4.84
C PRO A 186 0.14 2.22 -5.82
N VAL A 187 0.11 3.51 -6.15
CA VAL A 187 1.13 4.13 -7.01
C VAL A 187 2.22 4.74 -6.13
N ASP A 188 3.35 4.04 -6.00
CA ASP A 188 4.56 4.58 -5.37
C ASP A 188 5.48 5.26 -6.42
N THR A 189 6.66 5.71 -5.99
CA THR A 189 7.61 6.37 -6.90
C THR A 189 8.11 5.45 -8.02
N HIS A 190 8.26 4.15 -7.77
CA HIS A 190 8.74 3.19 -8.76
C HIS A 190 7.65 2.93 -9.80
N VAL A 191 6.45 2.59 -9.35
CA VAL A 191 5.27 2.37 -10.20
C VAL A 191 5.03 3.63 -11.05
N PHE A 192 4.93 4.81 -10.42
CA PHE A 192 4.67 6.07 -11.11
C PHE A 192 5.67 6.37 -12.23
N ARG A 193 6.96 6.15 -11.97
CA ARG A 193 8.03 6.43 -12.94
C ARG A 193 8.01 5.43 -14.09
N ILE A 194 7.80 4.14 -13.80
CA ILE A 194 7.71 3.11 -14.83
C ILE A 194 6.49 3.37 -15.71
N THR A 195 5.30 3.56 -15.12
CA THR A 195 4.06 3.78 -15.88
C THR A 195 4.10 5.05 -16.73
N LYS A 196 4.80 6.11 -16.27
CA LYS A 196 5.11 7.27 -17.11
C LYS A 196 6.02 6.91 -18.28
N SER A 197 7.12 6.21 -18.00
CA SER A 197 8.11 5.86 -19.03
C SER A 197 7.56 4.96 -20.13
N ILE A 198 6.55 4.12 -19.83
CA ILE A 198 5.89 3.24 -20.82
C ILE A 198 4.60 3.85 -21.40
N GLY A 199 4.29 5.10 -21.08
CA GLY A 199 3.16 5.83 -21.67
C GLY A 199 1.77 5.45 -21.13
N TRP A 200 1.69 4.75 -19.99
CA TRP A 200 0.41 4.39 -19.36
C TRP A 200 -0.26 5.57 -18.63
N VAL A 201 0.49 6.62 -18.36
CA VAL A 201 -0.01 7.89 -17.85
C VAL A 201 0.72 9.03 -18.56
N PRO A 202 0.12 10.24 -18.70
CA PRO A 202 0.79 11.36 -19.33
C PRO A 202 2.08 11.76 -18.61
N MET A 203 3.07 12.25 -19.34
CA MET A 203 4.33 12.74 -18.74
C MET A 203 4.12 13.85 -17.71
N LYS A 204 3.13 14.72 -17.95
CA LYS A 204 2.72 15.81 -17.05
C LYS A 204 1.78 15.37 -15.92
N ALA A 205 1.46 14.07 -15.80
CA ALA A 205 0.60 13.57 -14.73
C ALA A 205 1.20 13.85 -13.35
N ASP A 206 0.35 14.18 -12.38
CA ASP A 206 0.70 14.07 -10.97
C ASP A 206 0.39 12.65 -10.45
N ARG A 207 0.86 12.33 -9.24
CA ARG A 207 0.70 10.97 -8.68
C ARG A 207 -0.75 10.62 -8.36
N GLU A 208 -1.57 11.61 -8.02
CA GLU A 208 -2.96 11.39 -7.64
C GLU A 208 -3.78 11.00 -8.87
N LYS A 209 -3.66 11.75 -9.96
CA LYS A 209 -4.32 11.42 -11.22
C LYS A 209 -3.79 10.11 -11.82
N ALA A 210 -2.49 9.86 -11.71
CA ALA A 210 -1.93 8.56 -12.13
C ALA A 210 -2.54 7.40 -11.33
N TYR A 211 -2.71 7.56 -10.01
CA TYR A 211 -3.39 6.58 -9.17
C TYR A 211 -4.83 6.33 -9.62
N LEU A 212 -5.64 7.39 -9.79
CA LEU A 212 -7.03 7.26 -10.22
C LEU A 212 -7.16 6.53 -11.56
N HIS A 213 -6.35 6.94 -12.54
CA HIS A 213 -6.34 6.35 -13.87
C HIS A 213 -5.91 4.88 -13.87
N LEU A 214 -4.76 4.57 -13.27
CA LEU A 214 -4.22 3.21 -13.24
C LEU A 214 -5.12 2.27 -12.43
N ASN A 215 -5.65 2.71 -11.30
CA ASN A 215 -6.55 1.90 -10.49
C ASN A 215 -7.88 1.59 -11.19
N LYS A 216 -8.33 2.46 -12.11
CA LYS A 216 -9.51 2.23 -12.93
C LYS A 216 -9.24 1.33 -14.14
N ARG A 217 -8.10 1.54 -14.81
CA ARG A 217 -7.74 0.85 -16.07
C ARG A 217 -7.20 -0.55 -15.87
N ILE A 218 -6.41 -0.79 -14.82
CA ILE A 218 -5.79 -2.09 -14.57
C ILE A 218 -6.86 -3.07 -14.08
N PRO A 219 -7.06 -4.21 -14.76
CA PRO A 219 -8.00 -5.25 -14.33
C PRO A 219 -7.71 -5.71 -12.89
N ASN A 220 -8.78 -5.91 -12.11
CA ASN A 220 -8.67 -6.24 -10.69
C ASN A 220 -7.82 -7.49 -10.42
N ASP A 221 -7.95 -8.53 -11.25
CA ASP A 221 -7.17 -9.78 -11.18
C ASP A 221 -5.66 -9.58 -11.43
N LEU A 222 -5.27 -8.45 -12.03
CA LEU A 222 -3.87 -8.14 -12.35
C LEU A 222 -3.24 -7.16 -11.35
N LYS A 223 -4.05 -6.39 -10.61
CA LYS A 223 -3.56 -5.29 -9.76
C LYS A 223 -2.47 -5.72 -8.80
N PHE A 224 -2.69 -6.81 -8.07
CA PHE A 224 -1.76 -7.28 -7.04
C PHE A 224 -0.41 -7.69 -7.65
N ASP A 225 -0.42 -8.63 -8.61
CA ASP A 225 0.80 -9.16 -9.21
C ASP A 225 1.58 -8.06 -9.93
N LEU A 226 0.89 -7.26 -10.75
CA LEU A 226 1.50 -6.19 -11.52
C LEU A 226 2.11 -5.11 -10.60
N ASN A 227 1.44 -4.74 -9.49
CA ASN A 227 2.00 -3.79 -8.53
C ASN A 227 3.30 -4.30 -7.91
N CYS A 228 3.28 -5.54 -7.41
CA CYS A 228 4.44 -6.19 -6.80
C CYS A 228 5.62 -6.25 -7.78
N LEU A 229 5.37 -6.70 -9.01
CA LEU A 229 6.38 -6.82 -10.06
C LEU A 229 6.96 -5.47 -10.48
N LEU A 230 6.13 -4.43 -10.62
CA LEU A 230 6.59 -3.08 -10.97
C LEU A 230 7.43 -2.44 -9.86
N VAL A 231 7.03 -2.62 -8.59
CA VAL A 231 7.81 -2.15 -7.43
C VAL A 231 9.17 -2.82 -7.40
N THR A 232 9.22 -4.15 -7.52
CA THR A 232 10.48 -4.91 -7.54
C THR A 232 11.34 -4.52 -8.73
N HIS A 233 10.76 -4.44 -9.93
CA HIS A 233 11.48 -4.03 -11.13
C HIS A 233 12.10 -2.63 -10.96
N GLY A 234 11.34 -1.68 -10.41
CA GLY A 234 11.82 -0.32 -10.19
C GLY A 234 12.91 -0.20 -9.13
N LYS A 235 13.07 -1.19 -8.24
CA LYS A 235 14.18 -1.27 -7.28
C LYS A 235 15.46 -1.83 -7.92
N ILE A 236 15.34 -2.80 -8.83
CA ILE A 236 16.50 -3.49 -9.45
C ILE A 236 17.00 -2.81 -10.73
N CYS A 237 16.10 -2.21 -11.52
CA CYS A 237 16.45 -1.67 -12.83
C CYS A 237 16.92 -0.22 -12.68
N HIS A 238 18.24 -0.01 -12.67
CA HIS A 238 18.85 1.32 -12.54
C HIS A 238 18.39 2.31 -13.63
N ARG A 239 18.13 1.83 -14.86
CA ARG A 239 17.60 2.66 -15.96
C ARG A 239 16.18 3.14 -15.64
N CYS A 240 15.31 2.23 -15.22
CA CYS A 240 13.97 2.57 -14.77
C CYS A 240 13.97 3.26 -13.41
N ALA A 241 15.07 3.25 -12.65
CA ALA A 241 15.25 3.99 -11.39
C ALA A 241 15.65 5.46 -11.61
N ASN A 242 16.49 5.71 -12.63
CA ASN A 242 17.16 6.99 -12.86
C ASN A 242 16.56 7.85 -14.00
N LYS A 243 15.68 7.32 -14.85
CA LYS A 243 15.00 8.08 -15.93
C LYS A 243 13.90 9.04 -15.40
N GLY A 244 14.28 9.90 -14.45
CA GLY A 244 13.50 11.07 -14.03
C GLY A 244 13.95 12.37 -14.70
N VAL A 245 14.86 12.30 -15.69
CA VAL A 245 15.36 13.45 -16.45
C VAL A 245 15.01 13.24 -17.91
N ASP A 246 14.35 14.22 -18.51
CA ASP A 246 13.92 14.29 -19.91
C ASP A 246 14.91 13.63 -20.87
N GLN A 247 14.54 12.47 -21.41
CA GLN A 247 15.11 12.00 -22.66
C GLN A 247 13.99 11.45 -23.54
N PRO A 248 13.92 11.87 -24.83
CA PRO A 248 12.92 11.40 -25.76
C PRO A 248 13.04 9.88 -25.95
N THR A 249 11.89 9.23 -25.94
CA THR A 249 11.71 7.80 -26.21
C THR A 249 12.40 7.45 -27.54
N ARG A 250 13.44 6.62 -27.49
CA ARG A 250 13.87 5.83 -28.65
C ARG A 250 13.05 4.55 -28.69
N ASP A 251 12.62 4.22 -29.89
CA ASP A 251 11.67 3.18 -30.27
C ASP A 251 11.82 1.87 -29.50
N VAL A 252 10.68 1.41 -28.98
CA VAL A 252 10.44 0.02 -28.57
C VAL A 252 10.20 -0.80 -29.83
N ASN A 253 11.29 -1.14 -30.52
CA ASN A 253 11.38 -2.22 -31.49
C ASN A 253 12.84 -2.72 -31.48
N ALA A 254 13.21 -3.36 -30.38
CA ALA A 254 14.36 -4.24 -30.25
C ALA A 254 14.31 -4.92 -28.86
N LEU A 255 13.50 -5.97 -28.76
CA LEU A 255 13.76 -7.11 -27.89
C LEU A 255 14.25 -8.25 -28.78
#